data_AF-A0AAJ1X0E4-F1
#
_entry.id   AF-A0AAJ1X0E4-F1
#
_cell.length_a   1.000
_cell.length_b   1.000
_cell.length_c   1.000
_cell.angle_alpha   90.00
_cell.angle_beta   90.00
_cell.angle_gamma   90.00
#
_symmetry.space_group_name_H-M   'P 1'
#
loop_
_entity.id
_entity.type
_entity.pdbx_description
1 polymer ?
#
loop_
_entity_poly.entity_id
_entity_poly.type
_entity_poly.pdbx_seq_one_letter_code
_entity_poly.pdbx_strand_id
1 'polypeptide(L)'
;MPPEPKTCRSCGRRIEWRKKWERDWDQVQYCSTACRRRGITAVDERLEALMLQRISRGGSTADPADVALAVADGDEAAAAELAEPARRAARRLVARGEAEIVQRGKVVDPSTAKGAFEVRRRR
;
A
#
# COMPACT_ATOMS: atom_id res chain seq x y z
N MET A 1 -23.56 16.04 -0.56
CA MET A 1 -23.06 14.66 -0.41
C MET A 1 -21.55 14.72 -0.57
N PRO A 2 -20.74 14.25 0.40
CA PRO A 2 -19.29 14.22 0.22
C PRO A 2 -18.95 13.35 -1.00
N PRO A 3 -17.94 13.70 -1.79
CA PRO A 3 -17.62 12.94 -2.98
C PRO A 3 -17.01 11.58 -2.61
N GLU A 4 -17.03 10.63 -3.54
CA GLU A 4 -16.55 9.28 -3.29
C GLU A 4 -15.08 9.27 -2.83
N PRO A 5 -14.73 8.40 -1.87
CA PRO A 5 -13.36 8.28 -1.39
C PRO A 5 -12.40 7.91 -2.53
N LYS A 6 -11.31 8.65 -2.65
CA LYS A 6 -10.23 8.34 -3.59
C LYS A 6 -9.06 7.69 -2.88
N THR A 7 -8.22 7.00 -3.65
CA THR A 7 -6.98 6.42 -3.14
C THR A 7 -5.77 7.16 -3.72
N CYS A 8 -4.80 7.48 -2.85
CA CYS A 8 -3.58 8.15 -3.26
C CYS A 8 -2.74 7.25 -4.16
N ARG A 9 -2.44 7.71 -5.38
CA ARG A 9 -1.65 6.95 -6.36
C ARG A 9 -0.26 6.57 -5.84
N SER A 10 0.34 7.38 -4.96
CA SER A 10 1.69 7.11 -4.44
C SER A 10 1.72 6.23 -3.18
N CYS A 11 0.81 6.42 -2.21
CA CYS A 11 0.86 5.68 -0.94
C CYS A 11 -0.23 4.63 -0.73
N GLY A 12 -1.25 4.58 -1.60
CA GLY A 12 -2.38 3.67 -1.47
C GLY A 12 -3.34 3.97 -0.30
N ARG A 13 -3.13 5.03 0.48
CA ARG A 13 -4.08 5.44 1.53
C ARG A 13 -5.29 6.15 0.95
N ARG A 14 -6.43 6.06 1.64
CA ARG A 14 -7.62 6.87 1.35
C ARG A 14 -7.26 8.36 1.43
N ILE A 15 -7.70 9.10 0.43
CA ILE A 15 -7.65 10.56 0.38
C ILE A 15 -8.89 11.05 1.12
N GLU A 16 -8.69 11.67 2.28
CA GLU A 16 -9.76 12.35 2.99
C GLU A 16 -10.10 13.65 2.26
N TRP A 17 -11.39 13.82 1.92
CA TRP A 17 -11.87 15.05 1.30
C TRP A 17 -11.59 16.26 2.19
N ARG A 18 -11.27 17.40 1.56
CA ARG A 18 -11.03 18.68 2.23
C ARG A 18 -11.74 19.77 1.45
N LYS A 19 -12.33 20.75 2.14
CA LYS A 19 -13.09 21.86 1.50
C LYS A 19 -12.32 22.57 0.38
N LYS A 20 -11.00 22.72 0.52
CA LYS A 20 -10.13 23.31 -0.51
C LYS A 20 -10.11 22.56 -1.85
N TRP A 21 -10.61 21.33 -1.90
CA TRP A 21 -10.65 20.49 -3.09
C TRP A 21 -12.05 20.39 -3.71
N GLU A 22 -13.01 21.16 -3.21
CA GLU A 22 -14.39 21.15 -3.71
C GLU A 22 -14.49 21.34 -5.23
N ARG A 23 -13.66 22.22 -5.82
CA ARG A 23 -13.71 22.55 -7.25
C ARG A 23 -12.94 21.58 -8.15
N ASP A 24 -11.94 20.90 -7.61
CA ASP A 24 -10.97 20.12 -8.39
C ASP A 24 -10.85 18.68 -7.92
N TRP A 25 -11.83 18.17 -7.15
CA TRP A 25 -11.78 16.84 -6.55
C TRP A 25 -11.49 15.75 -7.58
N ASP A 26 -12.05 15.88 -8.78
CA ASP A 26 -11.83 14.97 -9.91
C ASP A 26 -10.36 14.80 -10.29
N GLN A 27 -9.58 15.87 -10.17
CA GLN A 27 -8.16 15.90 -10.50
C GLN A 27 -7.24 15.50 -9.32
N VAL A 28 -7.77 15.37 -8.10
CA VAL A 28 -6.98 15.00 -6.91
C VAL A 28 -6.55 13.54 -6.98
N GLN A 29 -5.24 13.33 -7.08
CA GLN A 29 -4.61 12.00 -7.19
C GLN A 29 -3.72 11.62 -5.99
N TYR A 30 -3.38 12.58 -5.13
CA TYR A 30 -2.41 12.41 -4.05
C TYR A 30 -2.92 12.99 -2.74
N CYS A 31 -2.66 12.30 -1.62
CA CYS A 31 -3.08 12.77 -0.30
C CYS A 31 -2.25 13.97 0.22
N SER A 32 -1.05 14.20 -0.31
CA SER A 32 -0.15 15.27 0.12
C SER A 32 0.87 15.66 -0.96
N THR A 33 1.46 16.85 -0.82
CA THR A 33 2.56 17.31 -1.68
C THR A 33 3.77 16.38 -1.62
N ALA A 34 4.07 15.80 -0.46
CA ALA A 34 5.14 14.82 -0.31
C ALA A 34 4.88 13.55 -1.15
N CYS A 35 3.64 13.03 -1.15
CA CYS A 35 3.26 11.90 -2.00
C CYS A 35 3.32 12.26 -3.50
N ARG A 36 2.91 13.49 -3.86
CA ARG A 36 3.03 13.98 -5.24
C ARG A 36 4.48 14.06 -5.70
N ARG A 37 5.40 14.56 -4.85
CA ARG A 37 6.82 14.71 -5.17
C ARG A 37 7.56 13.38 -5.21
N ARG A 38 7.25 12.45 -4.30
CA ARG A 38 7.93 11.14 -4.23
C ARG A 38 7.54 10.22 -5.39
N GLY A 39 6.26 10.18 -5.77
CA GLY A 39 5.78 9.26 -6.79
C GLY A 39 5.90 7.77 -6.39
N ILE A 40 5.92 6.90 -7.39
CA ILE A 40 6.25 5.47 -7.29
C ILE A 40 7.65 5.31 -7.87
N THR A 41 8.53 4.57 -7.19
CA THR A 41 9.90 4.30 -7.65
C THR A 41 10.04 2.85 -8.16
N ALA A 42 11.14 2.51 -8.82
CA ALA A 42 11.42 1.13 -9.24
C ALA A 42 11.42 0.13 -8.06
N VAL A 43 11.83 0.59 -6.86
CA VAL A 43 11.79 -0.23 -5.64
C VAL A 43 10.35 -0.50 -5.20
N ASP A 44 9.46 0.50 -5.29
CA ASP A 44 8.04 0.33 -5.03
C ASP A 44 7.41 -0.72 -5.96
N GLU A 45 7.78 -0.71 -7.24
CA GLU A 45 7.30 -1.68 -8.24
C GLU A 45 7.83 -3.09 -7.95
N ARG A 46 9.11 -3.22 -7.59
CA ARG A 46 9.70 -4.52 -7.18
C ARG A 46 9.00 -5.09 -5.94
N LEU A 47 8.69 -4.24 -4.95
CA LEU A 47 7.95 -4.63 -3.75
C LEU A 47 6.53 -5.12 -4.10
N GLU A 48 5.81 -4.42 -4.97
CA GLU A 48 4.49 -4.85 -5.44
C GLU A 48 4.54 -6.18 -6.19
N ALA A 49 5.46 -6.31 -7.14
CA ALA A 49 5.61 -7.52 -7.94
C ALA A 49 5.92 -8.74 -7.07
N LEU A 50 6.85 -8.59 -6.10
CA LEU A 50 7.19 -9.67 -5.18
C LEU A 50 6.02 -10.03 -4.25
N MET A 51 5.30 -9.02 -3.74
CA MET A 51 4.14 -9.24 -2.88
C MET A 51 3.04 -9.99 -3.64
N LEU A 52 2.74 -9.58 -4.87
CA LEU A 52 1.80 -10.29 -5.77
C LEU A 52 2.24 -11.72 -6.03
N GLN A 53 3.52 -11.92 -6.37
CA GLN A 53 4.07 -13.24 -6.60
C GLN A 53 3.85 -14.18 -5.40
N ARG A 54 4.08 -13.68 -4.17
CA ARG A 54 3.90 -14.47 -2.94
C ARG A 54 2.44 -14.82 -2.66
N ILE A 55 1.52 -13.87 -2.78
CA ILE A 55 0.08 -14.12 -2.51
C ILE A 55 -0.64 -14.83 -3.67
N SER A 56 -0.03 -14.89 -4.86
CA SER A 56 -0.64 -15.53 -6.03
C SER A 56 -0.83 -17.03 -5.88
N ARG A 57 0.02 -17.68 -5.07
CA ARG A 57 -0.06 -19.10 -4.74
C ARG A 57 -1.17 -19.28 -3.68
N GLY A 58 -2.20 -20.05 -4.00
CA GLY A 58 -3.41 -20.15 -3.19
C GLY A 58 -3.13 -20.48 -1.72
N GLY A 59 -3.79 -19.75 -0.81
CA GLY A 59 -3.65 -19.94 0.64
C GLY A 59 -2.48 -19.19 1.29
N SER A 60 -1.58 -18.57 0.51
CA SER A 60 -0.43 -17.84 1.04
C SER A 60 -0.78 -16.40 1.47
N THR A 61 -0.21 -15.99 2.61
CA THR A 61 -0.10 -14.59 3.03
C THR A 61 1.32 -14.08 2.77
N ALA A 62 1.48 -12.76 2.71
CA ALA A 62 2.77 -12.08 2.64
C ALA A 62 2.83 -10.98 3.70
N ASP A 63 3.81 -11.04 4.60
CA ASP A 63 4.16 -9.93 5.48
C ASP A 63 4.98 -8.88 4.68
N PRO A 64 4.60 -7.59 4.68
CA PRO A 64 5.40 -6.54 4.06
C PRO A 64 6.84 -6.45 4.55
N ALA A 65 7.14 -6.76 5.82
CA ALA A 65 8.49 -6.78 6.36
C ALA A 65 9.33 -7.88 5.72
N ASP A 66 8.78 -9.08 5.56
CA ASP A 66 9.46 -10.19 4.88
C ASP A 66 9.66 -9.91 3.39
N VAL A 67 8.75 -9.16 2.78
CA VAL A 67 8.89 -8.71 1.38
C VAL A 67 10.00 -7.66 1.29
N ALA A 68 10.07 -6.73 2.23
CA ALA A 68 11.13 -5.72 2.31
C ALA A 68 12.50 -6.36 2.47
N LEU A 69 12.64 -7.32 3.39
CA LEU A 69 13.87 -8.06 3.63
C LEU A 69 14.36 -8.82 2.38
N ALA A 70 13.43 -9.46 1.66
CA ALA A 70 13.79 -10.16 0.43
C ALA A 70 14.14 -9.21 -0.74
N VAL A 71 13.59 -8.00 -0.79
CA VAL A 71 14.02 -6.98 -1.77
C VAL A 71 15.39 -6.40 -1.41
N ALA A 72 15.69 -6.31 -0.12
CA ALA A 72 16.99 -5.91 0.42
C ALA A 72 18.03 -7.04 0.43
N ASP A 73 17.76 -8.17 -0.24
CA ASP A 73 18.65 -9.32 -0.35
C ASP A 73 19.15 -9.84 1.02
N GLY A 74 18.31 -9.71 2.07
CA GLY A 74 18.61 -10.14 3.44
C GLY A 74 19.27 -9.10 4.33
N ASP A 75 19.56 -7.89 3.84
CA ASP A 75 20.12 -6.80 4.65
C ASP A 75 19.02 -6.14 5.50
N GLU A 76 19.13 -6.28 6.84
CA GLU A 76 18.16 -5.75 7.80
C GLU A 76 18.12 -4.20 7.84
N ALA A 77 19.27 -3.54 7.68
CA ALA A 77 19.34 -2.08 7.70
C ALA A 77 18.68 -1.49 6.45
N ALA A 78 18.95 -2.07 5.29
CA ALA A 78 18.26 -1.71 4.05
C ALA A 78 16.76 -2.06 4.13
N ALA A 79 16.39 -3.21 4.71
CA ALA A 79 15.00 -3.58 4.90
C ALA A 79 14.22 -2.59 5.78
N ALA A 80 14.86 -2.03 6.82
CA ALA A 80 14.25 -1.01 7.67
C ALA A 80 13.83 0.24 6.88
N GLU A 81 14.68 0.69 5.94
CA GLU A 81 14.37 1.80 5.03
C GLU A 81 13.24 1.46 4.04
N LEU A 82 13.08 0.17 3.70
CA LEU A 82 12.03 -0.34 2.83
C LEU A 82 10.71 -0.65 3.53
N ALA A 83 10.64 -0.56 4.85
CA ALA A 83 9.44 -0.94 5.62
C ALA A 83 8.20 -0.11 5.25
N GLU A 84 8.30 1.23 5.16
CA GLU A 84 7.17 2.06 4.72
C GLU A 84 6.87 1.92 3.22
N PRO A 85 7.86 1.88 2.31
CA PRO A 85 7.63 1.49 0.91
C PRO A 85 6.85 0.18 0.75
N ALA A 86 7.20 -0.87 1.51
CA ALA A 86 6.51 -2.16 1.45
C ALA A 86 5.05 -2.07 1.92
N ARG A 87 4.78 -1.30 2.99
CA ARG A 87 3.40 -1.02 3.42
C ARG A 87 2.63 -0.21 2.38
N ARG A 88 3.27 0.74 1.67
CA ARG A 88 2.63 1.49 0.58
C ARG A 88 2.31 0.60 -0.61
N ALA A 89 3.19 -0.35 -0.95
CA ALA A 89 2.93 -1.38 -1.97
C ALA A 89 1.69 -2.21 -1.62
N ALA A 90 1.60 -2.72 -0.39
CA ALA A 90 0.42 -3.45 0.09
C ALA A 90 -0.87 -2.64 -0.08
N ARG A 91 -0.87 -1.37 0.35
CA ARG A 91 -2.03 -0.48 0.21
C ARG A 91 -2.43 -0.25 -1.24
N ARG A 92 -1.47 -0.09 -2.15
CA ARG A 92 -1.74 0.10 -3.59
C ARG A 92 -2.34 -1.17 -4.21
N LEU A 93 -1.90 -2.36 -3.80
CA LEU A 93 -2.50 -3.62 -4.23
C LEU A 93 -3.96 -3.77 -3.77
N VAL A 94 -4.26 -3.41 -2.52
CA VAL A 94 -5.64 -3.38 -2.03
C VAL A 94 -6.48 -2.37 -2.81
N ALA A 95 -5.93 -1.18 -3.09
CA ALA A 95 -6.61 -0.15 -3.85
C ALA A 95 -6.96 -0.58 -5.28
N ARG A 96 -6.15 -1.43 -5.90
CA ARG A 96 -6.41 -2.03 -7.23
C ARG A 96 -7.33 -3.25 -7.17
N GLY A 97 -7.73 -3.68 -5.97
CA GLY A 97 -8.59 -4.85 -5.79
C GLY A 97 -7.87 -6.20 -5.93
N GLU A 98 -6.53 -6.21 -5.95
CA GLU A 98 -5.73 -7.43 -6.14
C GLU A 98 -5.49 -8.17 -4.81
N ALA A 99 -5.58 -7.44 -3.69
CA ALA A 99 -5.25 -7.95 -2.37
C ALA A 99 -6.18 -7.44 -1.26
N GLU A 100 -6.10 -8.08 -0.11
CA GLU A 100 -6.69 -7.66 1.16
C GLU A 100 -5.60 -7.59 2.23
N ILE A 101 -5.64 -6.57 3.09
CA ILE A 101 -4.81 -6.52 4.30
C ILE A 101 -5.56 -7.20 5.43
N VAL A 102 -4.89 -8.13 6.10
CA VAL A 102 -5.41 -8.87 7.25
C VAL A 102 -4.54 -8.65 8.47
N GLN A 103 -5.17 -8.47 9.63
CA GLN A 103 -4.51 -8.37 10.91
C GLN A 103 -5.24 -9.26 11.91
N ARG A 104 -4.52 -10.21 12.54
CA ARG A 104 -5.12 -11.23 13.43
C ARG A 104 -6.27 -12.00 12.75
N GLY A 105 -6.08 -12.38 11.49
CA GLY A 105 -7.04 -13.15 10.68
C GLY A 105 -8.27 -12.36 10.18
N LYS A 106 -8.40 -11.07 10.50
CA LYS A 106 -9.52 -10.22 10.06
C LYS A 106 -9.06 -9.24 8.98
N VAL A 107 -9.88 -9.02 7.97
CA VAL A 107 -9.66 -7.96 6.97
C VAL A 107 -9.80 -6.60 7.65
N VAL A 108 -8.82 -5.72 7.48
CA VAL A 108 -8.77 -4.37 8.09
C VAL A 108 -8.56 -3.28 7.04
N ASP A 109 -8.90 -2.02 7.37
CA ASP A 109 -8.68 -0.89 6.46
C ASP A 109 -7.17 -0.62 6.28
N PRO A 110 -6.66 -0.61 5.04
CA PRO A 110 -5.25 -0.35 4.72
C PRO A 110 -4.70 0.99 5.24
N SER A 111 -5.58 1.97 5.42
CA SER A 111 -5.24 3.33 5.82
C SER A 111 -5.09 3.47 7.32
N THR A 112 -5.71 2.58 8.10
CA THR A 112 -5.74 2.63 9.58
C THR A 112 -5.03 1.46 10.25
N ALA A 113 -4.67 0.42 9.50
CA ALA A 113 -3.86 -0.70 10.01
C ALA A 113 -2.56 -0.19 10.64
N LYS A 114 -2.31 -0.61 11.89
CA LYS A 114 -1.13 -0.26 12.70
C LYS A 114 -0.38 -1.52 13.10
N GLY A 115 0.94 -1.42 13.13
CA GLY A 115 1.82 -2.54 13.47
C GLY A 115 1.93 -3.55 12.34
N ALA A 116 2.34 -4.77 12.69
CA ALA A 116 2.45 -5.88 11.75
C ALA A 116 1.07 -6.28 11.21
N PHE A 117 1.03 -6.54 9.91
CA PHE A 117 -0.14 -7.04 9.20
C PHE A 117 0.32 -7.90 8.03
N GLU A 118 -0.56 -8.77 7.56
CA GLU A 118 -0.30 -9.61 6.40
C GLU A 118 -1.17 -9.16 5.23
N VAL A 119 -0.73 -9.54 4.02
CA VAL A 119 -1.46 -9.33 2.78
C VAL A 119 -1.82 -10.68 2.20
N ARG A 120 -3.06 -10.84 1.74
CA ARG A 120 -3.49 -12.04 1.01
C ARG A 120 -4.18 -11.64 -0.29
N ARG A 121 -4.30 -12.59 -1.22
CA ARG A 121 -5.05 -12.37 -2.45
C ARG A 121 -6.53 -12.14 -2.13
N ARG A 122 -7.14 -11.17 -2.82
CA ARG A 122 -8.59 -10.97 -2.75
C ARG A 122 -9.29 -12.21 -3.33
N ARG A 123 -10.24 -12.76 -2.55
CA ARG A 123 -11.01 -13.96 -2.94
C ARG A 123 -12.18 -13.57 -3.83
#